data_AF-A0A4V4HEG8-F1
#
_entry.id   AF-A0A4V4HEG8-F1
#
_cell.length_a   1.000
_cell.length_b   1.000
_cell.length_c   1.000
_cell.angle_alpha   90.00
_cell.angle_beta   90.00
_cell.angle_gamma   90.00
#
_symmetry.space_group_name_H-M   'P 1'
#
loop_
_entity.id
_entity.type
_entity.pdbx_description
1 polymer ?
#
loop_
_entity_poly.entity_id
_entity_poly.type
_entity_poly.pdbx_seq_one_letter_code
_entity_poly.pdbx_strand_id
1 'polypeptide(L)'
;MSSEIDGIDVKKVFAEEKAGWTGYVEWEKYPEKKAIASRILNKTKFTPIPEFQFVPLPDTNPVLIGHRWKEYHEVLGLKGIVDFSWETVQKEKPDLIHLLDFPYNGETRRNQLMEGKITSNKYHFIRNHGGVPDIDEDAFELEIGGQAEVTVTLQCSGTRRIEQIQQYPGDGDELINAPWGEGAIGTAVYRGVPLKKVLKVACGGVLPECKHLEFIGADTKNNVFNYAVSVPWRKVRLNEEVLLAWEMNGEPLPKIHGYPLRVVVTGYIGAR
;
A
#
# COMPACT_ATOMS: atom_id res chain seq x y z
N MET A 1 20.22 -7.19 -18.60
CA MET A 1 19.19 -6.81 -19.59
C MET A 1 19.35 -5.32 -19.87
N SER A 2 19.15 -4.88 -21.12
CA SER A 2 19.19 -3.45 -21.45
C SER A 2 18.14 -2.71 -20.63
N SER A 3 18.47 -1.56 -20.03
CA SER A 3 17.49 -0.69 -19.36
C SER A 3 16.69 0.17 -20.35
N GLU A 4 16.98 0.06 -21.64
CA GLU A 4 16.26 0.78 -22.68
C GLU A 4 15.07 -0.02 -23.20
N ILE A 5 13.87 0.56 -23.06
CA ILE A 5 12.63 0.07 -23.66
C ILE A 5 12.09 1.16 -24.59
N ASP A 6 11.91 0.85 -25.88
CA ASP A 6 11.51 1.84 -26.89
C ASP A 6 12.41 3.10 -26.95
N GLY A 7 13.72 2.94 -26.68
CA GLY A 7 14.67 4.07 -26.61
C GLY A 7 14.55 4.91 -25.33
N ILE A 8 13.86 4.41 -24.31
CA ILE A 8 13.69 5.05 -23.01
C ILE A 8 14.51 4.29 -21.98
N ASP A 9 15.49 4.95 -21.38
CA ASP A 9 16.23 4.39 -20.24
C ASP A 9 15.36 4.47 -18.98
N VAL A 10 14.70 3.36 -18.63
CA VAL A 10 13.73 3.32 -17.52
C VAL A 10 14.39 3.61 -16.18
N LYS A 11 15.67 3.25 -16.01
CA LYS A 11 16.43 3.53 -14.79
C LYS A 11 16.70 5.02 -14.59
N LYS A 12 16.73 5.79 -15.69
CA LYS A 12 16.88 7.24 -15.64
C LYS A 12 15.54 7.93 -15.43
N VAL A 13 14.48 7.44 -16.06
CA VAL A 13 13.14 8.04 -15.97
C VAL A 13 12.51 7.81 -14.59
N PHE A 14 12.69 6.62 -14.02
CA PHE A 14 12.17 6.22 -12.71
C PHE A 14 13.31 6.07 -11.69
N ALA A 15 14.36 6.89 -11.83
CA ALA A 15 15.42 6.99 -10.84
C ALA A 15 14.86 7.49 -9.51
N GLU A 16 15.59 7.20 -8.42
CA GLU A 16 15.28 7.73 -7.09
C GLU A 16 15.15 9.27 -7.14
N GLU A 17 13.97 9.78 -6.78
CA GLU A 17 13.64 11.20 -6.89
C GLU A 17 13.95 11.99 -5.61
N LYS A 18 13.98 11.30 -4.48
CA LYS A 18 14.27 11.85 -3.15
C LYS A 18 15.38 11.01 -2.54
N ALA A 19 16.49 11.67 -2.17
CA ALA A 19 17.60 11.00 -1.53
C ALA A 19 17.13 10.27 -0.26
N GLY A 20 17.46 9.00 -0.12
CA GLY A 20 17.05 8.17 1.02
C GLY A 20 15.62 7.63 0.91
N TRP A 21 14.96 7.75 -0.25
CA TRP A 21 13.67 7.13 -0.56
C TRP A 21 13.84 6.11 -1.69
N THR A 22 14.53 5.01 -1.40
CA THR A 22 14.91 4.04 -2.43
C THR A 22 13.68 3.35 -3.06
N GLY A 23 13.62 3.41 -4.39
CA GLY A 23 12.52 2.85 -5.18
C GLY A 23 11.22 3.67 -5.16
N TYR A 24 11.20 4.82 -4.49
CA TYR A 24 10.07 5.75 -4.55
C TYR A 24 10.00 6.45 -5.91
N VAL A 25 8.79 6.52 -6.46
CA VAL A 25 8.47 7.29 -7.65
C VAL A 25 7.24 8.14 -7.33
N GLU A 26 7.32 9.43 -7.64
CA GLU A 26 6.22 10.37 -7.44
C GLU A 26 5.33 10.34 -8.68
N TRP A 27 4.23 9.61 -8.60
CA TRP A 27 3.35 9.42 -9.76
C TRP A 27 2.36 10.57 -9.95
N GLU A 28 2.04 11.25 -8.85
CA GLU A 28 0.88 12.14 -8.80
C GLU A 28 1.24 13.55 -9.23
N LYS A 29 2.49 13.97 -9.02
CA LYS A 29 3.00 15.28 -9.47
C LYS A 29 3.54 15.27 -10.91
N TYR A 30 3.84 14.10 -11.47
CA TYR A 30 4.52 13.95 -12.76
C TYR A 30 3.69 13.12 -13.77
N PRO A 31 2.60 13.67 -14.33
CA PRO A 31 1.69 12.95 -15.23
C PRO A 31 2.37 12.42 -16.50
N GLU A 32 3.46 13.05 -16.95
CA GLU A 32 4.28 12.59 -18.06
C GLU A 32 5.03 11.29 -17.75
N LYS A 33 5.56 11.12 -16.53
CA LYS A 33 6.20 9.87 -16.09
C LYS A 33 5.19 8.73 -16.06
N LYS A 34 4.00 9.03 -15.53
CA LYS A 34 2.87 8.10 -15.49
C LYS A 34 2.42 7.67 -16.89
N ALA A 35 2.36 8.59 -17.84
CA ALA A 35 2.06 8.29 -19.23
C ALA A 35 3.15 7.41 -19.88
N ILE A 36 4.43 7.68 -19.60
CA ILE A 36 5.56 6.86 -20.09
C ILE A 36 5.47 5.44 -19.53
N ALA A 37 5.31 5.30 -18.21
CA ALA A 37 5.17 4.00 -17.56
C ALA A 37 3.96 3.23 -18.10
N SER A 38 2.80 3.89 -18.21
CA SER A 38 1.58 3.28 -18.78
C SER A 38 1.80 2.78 -20.21
N ARG A 39 2.51 3.54 -21.04
CA ARG A 39 2.86 3.14 -22.42
C ARG A 39 3.78 1.92 -22.43
N ILE A 40 4.78 1.88 -21.55
CA ILE A 40 5.70 0.74 -21.42
C ILE A 40 4.92 -0.52 -20.99
N LEU A 41 4.10 -0.42 -19.94
CA LEU A 41 3.30 -1.53 -19.44
C LEU A 41 2.33 -2.03 -20.53
N ASN A 42 1.59 -1.15 -21.21
CA ASN A 42 0.62 -1.58 -22.24
C ASN A 42 1.23 -2.28 -23.46
N LYS A 43 2.51 -2.00 -23.76
CA LYS A 43 3.22 -2.66 -24.87
C LYS A 43 3.90 -3.96 -24.45
N THR A 44 4.14 -4.14 -23.16
CA THR A 44 4.86 -5.30 -22.65
C THR A 44 3.93 -6.49 -22.55
N LYS A 45 4.37 -7.63 -23.09
CA LYS A 45 3.64 -8.88 -22.94
C LYS A 45 4.03 -9.51 -21.60
N PHE A 46 3.10 -9.48 -20.65
CA PHE A 46 3.26 -10.08 -19.33
C PHE A 46 2.82 -11.54 -19.29
N THR A 47 3.28 -12.25 -18.26
CA THR A 47 2.77 -13.58 -17.96
C THR A 47 1.25 -13.49 -17.73
N PRO A 48 0.43 -14.36 -18.37
CA PRO A 48 -1.01 -14.40 -18.14
C PRO A 48 -1.27 -14.61 -16.66
N ILE A 49 -2.19 -13.87 -16.05
CA ILE A 49 -2.28 -13.81 -14.58
C ILE A 49 -2.65 -15.18 -14.00
N PRO A 50 -1.70 -15.97 -13.43
CA PRO A 50 -2.08 -17.23 -12.81
C PRO A 50 -2.82 -17.03 -11.48
N GLU A 51 -2.78 -15.82 -10.91
CA GLU A 51 -3.28 -15.54 -9.55
C GLU A 51 -4.78 -15.21 -9.46
N PHE A 52 -5.51 -15.13 -10.58
CA PHE A 52 -6.97 -15.06 -10.53
C PHE A 52 -7.56 -16.45 -10.32
N GLN A 53 -8.02 -16.69 -9.10
CA GLN A 53 -8.89 -17.81 -8.78
C GLN A 53 -10.28 -17.58 -9.40
N PHE A 54 -10.40 -17.80 -10.70
CA PHE A 54 -11.66 -18.22 -11.30
C PHE A 54 -11.99 -19.70 -11.02
N VAL A 55 -11.07 -20.38 -10.33
CA VAL A 55 -11.18 -21.75 -9.85
C VAL A 55 -11.32 -21.76 -8.33
N PRO A 56 -11.93 -22.80 -7.74
CA PRO A 56 -12.02 -22.93 -6.29
C PRO A 56 -10.66 -22.78 -5.61
N LEU A 57 -10.68 -22.25 -4.38
CA LEU A 57 -9.51 -22.19 -3.51
C LEU A 57 -8.87 -23.59 -3.41
N PRO A 58 -7.54 -23.72 -3.56
CA PRO A 58 -6.85 -24.99 -3.37
C PRO A 58 -7.02 -25.50 -1.93
N ASP A 59 -7.05 -26.83 -1.76
CA ASP A 59 -7.17 -27.49 -0.44
C ASP A 59 -5.92 -27.33 0.45
N THR A 60 -4.85 -26.78 -0.12
CA THR A 60 -3.63 -26.36 0.57
C THR A 60 -3.49 -24.85 0.42
N ASN A 61 -2.62 -24.21 1.23
CA ASN A 61 -2.35 -22.79 1.11
C ASN A 61 -1.09 -22.55 0.24
N PRO A 62 -1.18 -22.56 -1.11
CA PRO A 62 -0.06 -22.16 -1.94
C PRO A 62 0.14 -20.66 -1.80
N VAL A 63 1.40 -20.25 -1.60
CA VAL A 63 1.76 -18.85 -1.66
C VAL A 63 1.60 -18.39 -3.11
N LEU A 64 0.70 -17.45 -3.36
CA LEU A 64 0.60 -16.80 -4.66
C LEU A 64 1.87 -15.97 -4.87
N ILE A 65 2.50 -16.05 -6.04
CA ILE A 65 3.79 -15.38 -6.26
C ILE A 65 3.59 -13.90 -6.65
N GLY A 66 2.50 -13.59 -7.36
CA GLY A 66 2.26 -12.24 -7.88
C GLY A 66 3.20 -11.90 -9.04
N HIS A 67 3.41 -12.86 -9.95
CA HIS A 67 4.36 -12.76 -11.05
C HIS A 67 4.18 -11.47 -11.85
N ARG A 68 2.94 -11.14 -12.21
CA ARG A 68 2.64 -9.95 -13.02
C ARG A 68 3.05 -8.66 -12.32
N TRP A 69 2.93 -8.56 -10.99
CA TRP A 69 3.32 -7.37 -10.22
C TRP A 69 4.84 -7.24 -10.15
N LYS A 70 5.54 -8.36 -9.98
CA LYS A 70 7.01 -8.40 -10.03
C LYS A 70 7.50 -7.96 -11.40
N GLU A 71 6.91 -8.49 -12.47
CA GLU A 71 7.23 -8.11 -13.85
C GLU A 71 6.94 -6.62 -14.12
N TYR A 72 5.83 -6.08 -13.61
CA TYR A 72 5.50 -4.65 -13.73
C TYR A 72 6.61 -3.77 -13.14
N HIS A 73 7.04 -4.08 -11.93
CA HIS A 73 8.10 -3.33 -11.26
C HIS A 73 9.45 -3.52 -11.96
N GLU A 74 9.78 -4.74 -12.38
CA GLU A 74 11.04 -5.02 -13.08
C GLU A 74 11.15 -4.27 -14.41
N VAL A 75 10.07 -4.24 -15.19
CA VAL A 75 9.99 -3.53 -16.48
C VAL A 75 10.14 -2.02 -16.30
N LEU A 76 9.69 -1.47 -15.16
CA LEU A 76 9.88 -0.06 -14.80
C LEU A 76 11.25 0.19 -14.12
N GLY A 77 12.14 -0.81 -14.03
CA GLY A 77 13.44 -0.67 -13.38
C GLY A 77 13.38 -0.65 -11.85
N LEU A 78 12.23 -0.97 -11.26
CA LEU A 78 11.94 -0.95 -9.83
C LEU A 78 12.13 -2.32 -9.16
N LYS A 79 12.89 -3.25 -9.76
CA LYS A 79 13.12 -4.60 -9.19
C LYS A 79 13.67 -4.54 -7.75
N GLY A 80 14.47 -3.52 -7.42
CA GLY A 80 15.05 -3.35 -6.09
C GLY A 80 13.99 -3.32 -4.98
N ILE A 81 12.85 -2.65 -5.18
CA ILE A 81 11.79 -2.60 -4.15
C ILE A 81 11.09 -3.94 -3.97
N VAL A 82 11.02 -4.76 -5.03
CA VAL A 82 10.46 -6.12 -4.99
C VAL A 82 11.32 -7.01 -4.10
N ASP A 83 12.63 -7.01 -4.36
CA ASP A 83 13.60 -7.82 -3.62
C ASP A 83 13.65 -7.38 -2.15
N PHE A 84 13.76 -6.07 -1.91
CA PHE A 84 13.76 -5.47 -0.58
C PHE A 84 12.50 -5.80 0.22
N SER A 85 11.33 -5.78 -0.42
CA SER A 85 10.06 -6.13 0.23
C SER A 85 10.08 -7.57 0.74
N TRP A 86 10.59 -8.51 -0.06
CA TRP A 86 10.65 -9.91 0.33
C TRP A 86 11.69 -10.16 1.45
N GLU A 87 12.86 -9.53 1.38
CA GLU A 87 13.85 -9.58 2.46
C GLU A 87 13.28 -9.04 3.78
N THR A 88 12.51 -7.95 3.72
CA THR A 88 11.81 -7.37 4.88
C THR A 88 10.79 -8.36 5.46
N VAL A 89 10.01 -9.04 4.62
CA VAL A 89 9.07 -10.09 5.05
C VAL A 89 9.80 -11.21 5.77
N GLN A 90 10.89 -11.73 5.20
CA GLN A 90 11.64 -12.84 5.80
C GLN A 90 12.21 -12.47 7.17
N LYS A 91 12.62 -11.19 7.34
CA LYS A 91 13.14 -10.66 8.60
C LYS A 91 12.04 -10.41 9.64
N GLU A 92 10.97 -9.73 9.25
CA GLU A 92 9.95 -9.22 10.19
C GLU A 92 8.80 -10.21 10.41
N LYS A 93 8.54 -11.11 9.46
CA LYS A 93 7.36 -11.99 9.40
C LYS A 93 7.70 -13.45 9.05
N PRO A 94 8.67 -14.10 9.70
CA PRO A 94 9.12 -15.44 9.31
C PRO A 94 8.08 -16.55 9.57
N ASP A 95 7.02 -16.29 10.33
CA ASP A 95 6.05 -17.31 10.78
C ASP A 95 4.60 -16.82 10.69
N LEU A 96 4.24 -16.31 9.51
CA LEU A 96 2.86 -16.06 9.12
C LEU A 96 2.36 -17.15 8.16
N ILE A 97 1.04 -17.19 7.96
CA ILE A 97 0.46 -17.86 6.80
C ILE A 97 0.68 -16.92 5.61
N HIS A 98 1.66 -17.23 4.76
CA HIS A 98 1.97 -16.44 3.57
C HIS A 98 0.92 -16.70 2.49
N LEU A 99 0.27 -15.64 1.99
CA LEU A 99 -0.83 -15.72 1.03
C LEU A 99 -0.42 -15.22 -0.35
N LEU A 100 0.30 -14.10 -0.39
CA LEU A 100 0.85 -13.48 -1.59
C LEU A 100 2.28 -13.00 -1.30
N ASP A 101 3.22 -13.31 -2.18
CA ASP A 101 4.62 -12.91 -2.09
C ASP A 101 4.79 -11.42 -2.45
N PHE A 102 4.28 -10.98 -3.61
CA PHE A 102 4.36 -9.57 -4.01
C PHE A 102 3.11 -9.06 -4.74
N PRO A 103 2.48 -7.96 -4.28
CA PRO A 103 2.74 -7.26 -3.02
C PRO A 103 2.41 -8.17 -1.83
N TYR A 104 3.25 -8.15 -0.80
CA TYR A 104 3.15 -9.15 0.26
C TYR A 104 1.81 -9.08 1.01
N ASN A 105 1.16 -10.24 1.14
CA ASN A 105 0.00 -10.41 2.01
C ASN A 105 0.18 -11.70 2.83
N GLY A 106 -0.07 -11.61 4.13
CA GLY A 106 0.04 -12.75 5.03
C GLY A 106 -0.83 -12.57 6.27
N GLU A 107 -1.33 -13.68 6.79
CA GLU A 107 -2.25 -13.68 7.92
C GLU A 107 -1.69 -14.35 9.17
N THR A 108 -2.19 -13.92 10.32
CA THR A 108 -1.86 -14.47 11.63
C THR A 108 -2.33 -15.92 11.72
N ARG A 109 -1.51 -16.84 12.24
CA ARG A 109 -2.01 -18.21 12.52
C ARG A 109 -3.03 -18.16 13.67
N ARG A 110 -4.03 -19.05 13.64
CA ARG A 110 -5.07 -19.12 14.68
C ARG A 110 -4.51 -19.20 16.09
N ASN A 111 -3.52 -20.06 16.34
CA ASN A 111 -2.93 -20.22 17.68
C ASN A 111 -2.31 -18.90 18.17
N GLN A 112 -1.54 -18.22 17.31
CA GLN A 112 -0.92 -16.92 17.62
C GLN A 112 -1.97 -15.81 17.81
N LEU A 113 -3.05 -15.82 17.01
CA LEU A 113 -4.15 -14.86 17.14
C LEU A 113 -4.86 -14.97 18.49
N MET A 114 -4.91 -16.19 19.06
CA MET A 114 -5.61 -16.49 20.30
C MET A 114 -4.73 -16.39 21.56
N GLU A 115 -3.43 -16.09 21.44
CA GLU A 115 -2.49 -16.01 22.58
C GLU A 115 -2.83 -14.89 23.58
N GLY A 116 -3.49 -13.82 23.12
CA GLY A 116 -3.82 -12.69 23.99
C GLY A 116 -4.64 -11.61 23.33
N LYS A 117 -4.88 -10.52 24.06
CA LYS A 117 -5.65 -9.36 23.57
C LYS A 117 -4.87 -8.47 22.60
N ILE A 118 -3.54 -8.48 22.70
CA ILE A 118 -2.64 -7.70 21.86
C ILE A 118 -1.84 -8.69 21.01
N THR A 119 -1.97 -8.57 19.69
CA THR A 119 -1.24 -9.38 18.73
C THR A 119 0.19 -8.86 18.64
N SER A 120 1.17 -9.73 18.88
CA SER A 120 2.59 -9.39 18.72
C SER A 120 2.87 -8.82 17.34
N ASN A 121 3.78 -7.83 17.26
CA ASN A 121 4.23 -7.25 16.00
C ASN A 121 4.67 -8.32 15.00
N LYS A 122 5.33 -9.38 15.46
CA LYS A 122 5.80 -10.52 14.64
C LYS A 122 4.65 -11.27 13.94
N TYR A 123 3.50 -11.39 14.59
CA TYR A 123 2.38 -12.20 14.09
C TYR A 123 1.23 -11.35 13.52
N HIS A 124 1.27 -10.03 13.71
CA HIS A 124 0.21 -9.16 13.19
C HIS A 124 0.15 -9.24 11.66
N PHE A 125 -1.04 -9.54 11.13
CA PHE A 125 -1.32 -9.68 9.70
C PHE A 125 -0.86 -8.48 8.87
N ILE A 126 -0.57 -8.73 7.59
CA ILE A 126 -0.05 -7.75 6.63
C ILE A 126 -0.86 -7.76 5.36
N ARG A 127 -1.30 -6.58 4.92
CA ARG A 127 -2.02 -6.40 3.66
C ARG A 127 -1.43 -5.25 2.85
N ASN A 128 -0.62 -5.56 1.84
CA ASN A 128 0.03 -4.56 0.99
C ASN A 128 -0.57 -4.51 -0.42
N HIS A 129 -0.51 -3.33 -1.04
CA HIS A 129 -0.88 -3.11 -2.45
C HIS A 129 0.32 -2.85 -3.37
N GLY A 130 1.45 -2.51 -2.78
CA GLY A 130 2.74 -2.29 -3.44
C GLY A 130 3.88 -2.88 -2.63
N GLY A 131 5.11 -2.53 -3.01
CA GLY A 131 6.30 -2.85 -2.22
C GLY A 131 6.34 -2.11 -0.88
N VAL A 132 7.08 -2.67 0.07
CA VAL A 132 7.39 -2.00 1.34
C VAL A 132 8.31 -0.82 1.04
N PRO A 133 7.94 0.44 1.35
CA PRO A 133 8.82 1.57 1.13
C PRO A 133 10.13 1.45 1.90
N ASP A 134 11.25 1.74 1.23
CA ASP A 134 12.56 1.84 1.87
C ASP A 134 12.94 3.31 2.03
N ILE A 135 12.71 3.84 3.22
CA ILE A 135 12.93 5.26 3.54
C ILE A 135 13.87 5.36 4.74
N ASP A 136 14.97 6.09 4.57
CA ASP A 136 15.89 6.41 5.65
C ASP A 136 15.21 7.34 6.66
N GLU A 137 15.42 7.08 7.96
CA GLU A 137 14.78 7.82 9.04
C GLU A 137 15.01 9.33 8.94
N ASP A 138 16.26 9.73 8.71
CA ASP A 138 16.67 11.13 8.61
C ASP A 138 16.22 11.82 7.32
N ALA A 139 15.78 11.04 6.32
CA ALA A 139 15.30 11.54 5.03
C ALA A 139 13.76 11.61 4.95
N PHE A 140 13.05 11.07 5.94
CA PHE A 140 11.59 11.04 5.92
C PHE A 140 11.01 12.44 6.12
N GLU A 141 10.07 12.79 5.24
CA GLU A 141 9.29 14.01 5.30
C GLU A 141 7.82 13.70 5.07
N LEU A 142 6.95 14.38 5.83
CA LEU A 142 5.50 14.37 5.62
C LEU A 142 5.06 15.69 5.00
N GLU A 143 4.56 15.64 3.77
CA GLU A 143 3.94 16.78 3.12
C GLU A 143 2.47 16.91 3.56
N ILE A 144 2.09 18.10 4.07
CA ILE A 144 0.72 18.42 4.45
C ILE A 144 0.29 19.62 3.61
N GLY A 145 -0.63 19.39 2.66
CA GLY A 145 -1.06 20.42 1.72
C GLY A 145 -2.30 20.00 0.93
N GLY A 146 -2.44 20.52 -0.29
CA GLY A 146 -3.47 20.05 -1.22
C GLY A 146 -4.88 20.60 -0.99
N GLN A 147 -5.03 21.79 -0.39
CA GLN A 147 -6.32 22.49 -0.40
C GLN A 147 -6.67 22.90 -1.84
N ALA A 148 -7.38 22.02 -2.55
CA ALA A 148 -7.85 22.25 -3.90
C ALA A 148 -9.35 21.91 -4.01
N GLU A 149 -10.09 22.73 -4.74
CA GLU A 149 -11.50 22.52 -5.03
C GLU A 149 -11.63 21.87 -6.41
N VAL A 150 -12.12 20.64 -6.45
CA VAL A 150 -12.48 19.95 -7.69
C VAL A 150 -13.86 19.33 -7.51
N THR A 151 -14.80 19.70 -8.37
CA THR A 151 -16.09 19.02 -8.46
C THR A 151 -15.86 17.68 -9.14
N VAL A 152 -15.99 16.59 -8.37
CA VAL A 152 -15.80 15.22 -8.86
C VAL A 152 -16.97 14.34 -8.45
N THR A 153 -17.45 13.52 -9.38
CA THR A 153 -18.36 12.42 -9.07
C THR A 153 -17.52 11.21 -8.68
N LEU A 154 -17.44 10.92 -7.39
CA LEU A 154 -16.72 9.76 -6.86
C LEU A 154 -17.71 8.63 -6.54
N GLN A 155 -17.48 7.46 -7.13
CA GLN A 155 -18.20 6.22 -6.84
C GLN A 155 -17.22 5.21 -6.22
N CYS A 156 -17.53 4.75 -5.01
CA CYS A 156 -16.64 3.89 -4.21
C CYS A 156 -16.51 2.46 -4.76
N SER A 157 -17.41 2.05 -5.65
CA SER A 157 -17.34 0.80 -6.40
C SER A 157 -18.33 0.88 -7.57
N GLY A 158 -17.84 0.84 -8.80
CA GLY A 158 -18.61 0.99 -10.04
C GLY A 158 -19.85 0.07 -10.12
N THR A 159 -20.88 0.51 -10.84
CA THR A 159 -21.87 -0.40 -11.43
C THR A 159 -21.15 -1.23 -12.50
N ARG A 160 -21.60 -2.47 -12.76
CA ARG A 160 -20.95 -3.48 -13.64
C ARG A 160 -19.84 -4.32 -13.01
N ARG A 161 -19.84 -4.51 -11.68
CA ARG A 161 -18.85 -5.36 -10.99
C ARG A 161 -18.77 -6.80 -11.52
N ILE A 162 -19.90 -7.39 -11.90
CA ILE A 162 -19.93 -8.70 -12.58
C ILE A 162 -19.16 -8.67 -13.90
N GLU A 163 -19.31 -7.62 -14.70
CA GLU A 163 -18.62 -7.51 -15.99
C GLU A 163 -17.15 -7.13 -15.82
N GLN A 164 -16.79 -6.37 -14.79
CA GLN A 164 -15.39 -6.14 -14.41
C GLN A 164 -14.71 -7.46 -14.01
N ILE A 165 -15.33 -8.24 -13.12
CA ILE A 165 -14.84 -9.56 -12.70
C ILE A 165 -14.68 -10.49 -13.92
N GLN A 166 -15.64 -10.48 -14.84
CA GLN A 166 -15.67 -11.41 -15.97
C GLN A 166 -14.78 -10.99 -17.15
N GLN A 167 -14.63 -9.69 -17.42
CA GLN A 167 -13.90 -9.19 -18.59
C GLN A 167 -12.51 -8.64 -18.26
N TYR A 168 -12.30 -8.15 -17.02
CA TYR A 168 -11.07 -7.49 -16.56
C TYR A 168 -10.65 -8.01 -15.17
N PRO A 169 -10.46 -9.33 -15.01
CA PRO A 169 -10.00 -9.88 -13.74
C PRO A 169 -8.69 -9.24 -13.31
N GLY A 170 -8.68 -8.70 -12.10
CA GLY A 170 -7.49 -8.06 -11.52
C GLY A 170 -7.39 -6.57 -11.54
N ASP A 171 -8.28 -5.90 -12.27
CA ASP A 171 -8.15 -4.46 -12.51
C ASP A 171 -8.97 -3.62 -11.50
N GLY A 172 -9.59 -4.25 -10.49
CA GLY A 172 -10.32 -3.60 -9.39
C GLY A 172 -9.60 -3.69 -8.03
N ASP A 173 -10.25 -3.30 -6.92
CA ASP A 173 -9.73 -3.55 -5.55
C ASP A 173 -9.65 -5.06 -5.18
N GLU A 174 -9.94 -5.90 -6.18
CA GLU A 174 -9.83 -7.36 -6.24
C GLU A 174 -8.46 -7.81 -6.78
N LEU A 175 -7.45 -6.92 -6.75
CA LEU A 175 -6.05 -7.22 -7.01
C LEU A 175 -5.60 -8.38 -6.11
N ILE A 176 -5.81 -9.61 -6.59
CA ILE A 176 -5.59 -10.87 -5.91
C ILE A 176 -6.36 -10.90 -4.57
N ASN A 177 -7.46 -11.64 -4.50
CA ASN A 177 -8.01 -12.03 -3.21
C ASN A 177 -6.98 -12.96 -2.57
N ALA A 178 -5.98 -12.41 -1.86
CA ALA A 178 -5.19 -13.17 -0.91
C ALA A 178 -6.20 -14.01 -0.13
N PRO A 179 -6.09 -15.35 -0.14
CA PRO A 179 -7.17 -16.21 0.31
C PRO A 179 -7.25 -16.22 1.83
N TRP A 180 -7.67 -15.10 2.40
CA TRP A 180 -7.76 -14.86 3.83
C TRP A 180 -8.63 -15.93 4.47
N GLY A 181 -8.09 -16.58 5.50
CA GLY A 181 -8.88 -17.31 6.47
C GLY A 181 -9.37 -16.37 7.56
N GLU A 182 -9.16 -16.79 8.80
CA GLU A 182 -9.58 -16.05 10.01
C GLU A 182 -8.50 -15.11 10.57
N GLY A 183 -7.31 -15.07 9.94
CA GLY A 183 -6.12 -14.39 10.47
C GLY A 183 -5.94 -12.94 10.00
N ALA A 184 -6.83 -12.44 9.15
CA ALA A 184 -6.82 -11.07 8.59
C ALA A 184 -7.29 -9.99 9.58
N ILE A 185 -6.91 -10.13 10.84
CA ILE A 185 -7.27 -9.24 11.95
C ILE A 185 -6.16 -9.27 13.00
N GLY A 186 -5.97 -8.16 13.69
CA GLY A 186 -4.99 -8.01 14.76
C GLY A 186 -5.33 -6.81 15.63
N THR A 187 -4.91 -6.85 16.89
CA THR A 187 -5.05 -5.73 17.84
C THR A 187 -3.67 -5.30 18.29
N ALA A 188 -3.38 -4.00 18.21
CA ALA A 188 -2.11 -3.43 18.63
C ALA A 188 -2.31 -2.10 19.36
N VAL A 189 -1.33 -1.73 20.18
CA VAL A 189 -1.27 -0.43 20.85
C VAL A 189 -0.43 0.51 20.00
N TYR A 190 -1.06 1.50 19.39
CA TYR A 190 -0.34 2.51 18.61
C TYR A 190 -0.02 3.74 19.45
N ARG A 191 1.19 4.27 19.29
CA ARG A 191 1.55 5.58 19.84
C ARG A 191 1.82 6.54 18.70
N GLY A 192 1.26 7.73 18.84
CA GLY A 192 1.28 8.75 17.82
C GLY A 192 0.74 10.07 18.31
N VAL A 193 0.53 10.99 17.37
CA VAL A 193 -0.11 12.28 17.61
C VAL A 193 -1.49 12.31 16.93
N PRO A 194 -2.53 12.90 17.55
CA PRO A 194 -3.79 13.11 16.87
C PRO A 194 -3.65 13.95 15.59
N LEU A 195 -4.11 13.42 14.46
CA LEU A 195 -4.04 14.08 13.16
C LEU A 195 -4.68 15.48 13.18
N LYS A 196 -5.78 15.65 13.91
CA LYS A 196 -6.42 16.96 14.13
C LYS A 196 -5.45 18.01 14.69
N LYS A 197 -4.59 17.63 15.64
CA LYS A 197 -3.61 18.55 16.24
C LYS A 197 -2.50 18.87 15.26
N VAL A 198 -2.03 17.88 14.50
CA VAL A 198 -1.02 18.06 13.45
C VAL A 198 -1.51 19.08 12.42
N LEU A 199 -2.73 18.90 11.88
CA LEU A 199 -3.30 19.85 10.91
C LEU A 199 -3.42 21.26 11.48
N LYS A 200 -3.82 21.39 12.76
CA LYS A 200 -3.89 22.69 13.42
C LYS A 200 -2.53 23.39 13.48
N VAL A 201 -1.46 22.65 13.76
CA VAL A 201 -0.10 23.21 13.88
C VAL A 201 0.52 23.45 12.50
N ALA A 202 0.39 22.49 11.58
CA ALA A 202 1.05 22.52 10.28
C ALA A 202 0.44 23.55 9.32
N CYS A 203 -0.89 23.70 9.31
CA CYS A 203 -1.58 24.56 8.35
C CYS A 203 -2.72 25.41 8.94
N GLY A 204 -2.77 25.55 10.28
CA GLY A 204 -3.82 26.35 10.95
C GLY A 204 -5.17 25.63 11.07
N GLY A 205 -5.27 24.38 10.61
CA GLY A 205 -6.49 23.59 10.55
C GLY A 205 -6.94 23.30 9.12
N VAL A 206 -8.18 22.83 8.98
CA VAL A 206 -8.79 22.59 7.67
C VAL A 206 -9.74 23.73 7.31
N LEU A 207 -9.99 23.93 6.02
CA LEU A 207 -11.01 24.87 5.55
C LEU A 207 -12.41 24.49 6.07
N PRO A 208 -13.32 25.46 6.30
CA PRO A 208 -14.67 25.20 6.78
C PRO A 208 -15.46 24.15 5.96
N GLU A 209 -15.21 24.10 4.66
CA GLU A 209 -15.85 23.23 3.67
C GLU A 209 -15.17 21.85 3.53
N CYS A 210 -14.05 21.62 4.21
CA CYS A 210 -13.33 20.34 4.14
C CYS A 210 -14.23 19.18 4.61
N LYS A 211 -14.49 18.23 3.69
CA LYS A 211 -15.28 17.02 3.97
C LYS A 211 -14.41 15.80 4.22
N HIS A 212 -13.26 15.72 3.57
CA HIS A 212 -12.35 14.57 3.58
C HIS A 212 -10.91 15.02 3.67
N LEU A 213 -10.07 14.15 4.23
CA LEU A 213 -8.62 14.23 4.14
C LEU A 213 -8.14 13.05 3.31
N GLU A 214 -7.32 13.32 2.31
CA GLU A 214 -6.63 12.31 1.51
C GLU A 214 -5.27 11.99 2.12
N PHE A 215 -4.89 10.72 2.07
CA PHE A 215 -3.59 10.20 2.48
C PHE A 215 -3.00 9.46 1.29
N ILE A 216 -1.75 9.77 0.98
CA ILE A 216 -1.00 9.15 -0.12
C ILE A 216 0.23 8.49 0.51
N GLY A 217 0.36 7.19 0.34
CA GLY A 217 1.50 6.38 0.78
C GLY A 217 2.66 6.46 -0.21
N ALA A 218 3.85 6.05 0.23
CA ALA A 218 5.03 6.01 -0.65
C ALA A 218 5.04 4.80 -1.60
N ASP A 219 4.22 3.78 -1.33
CA ASP A 219 4.20 2.54 -2.09
C ASP A 219 3.52 2.70 -3.45
N THR A 220 4.11 2.11 -4.48
CA THR A 220 3.53 2.05 -5.83
C THR A 220 2.55 0.89 -5.92
N LYS A 221 1.27 1.20 -6.15
CA LYS A 221 0.22 0.26 -6.53
C LYS A 221 0.20 0.04 -8.05
N ASN A 222 -0.47 -1.02 -8.48
CA ASN A 222 -0.77 -1.28 -9.89
C ASN A 222 -1.31 -0.06 -10.64
N ASN A 223 -1.01 -0.03 -11.94
CA ASN A 223 -1.31 1.08 -12.86
C ASN A 223 -0.59 2.38 -12.55
N VAL A 224 0.53 2.33 -11.81
CA VAL A 224 1.45 3.47 -11.70
C VAL A 224 0.84 4.61 -10.88
N PHE A 225 0.35 4.28 -9.67
CA PHE A 225 -0.20 5.21 -8.69
C PHE A 225 0.39 4.90 -7.32
N ASN A 226 0.54 5.91 -6.48
CA ASN A 226 0.79 5.73 -5.05
C ASN A 226 -0.50 5.24 -4.34
N TYR A 227 -0.37 4.40 -3.30
CA TYR A 227 -1.57 3.97 -2.57
C TYR A 227 -2.22 5.16 -1.87
N ALA A 228 -3.46 5.47 -2.25
CA ALA A 228 -4.18 6.61 -1.70
C ALA A 228 -5.56 6.23 -1.18
N VAL A 229 -5.93 6.82 -0.04
CA VAL A 229 -7.24 6.66 0.59
C VAL A 229 -7.65 7.94 1.28
N SER A 230 -8.94 8.07 1.63
CA SER A 230 -9.42 9.23 2.37
C SER A 230 -10.26 8.86 3.58
N VAL A 231 -10.25 9.73 4.58
CA VAL A 231 -11.11 9.64 5.76
C VAL A 231 -11.95 10.91 5.88
N PRO A 232 -13.26 10.79 6.18
CA PRO A 232 -14.09 11.97 6.40
C PRO A 232 -13.56 12.82 7.56
N TRP A 233 -13.48 14.14 7.36
CA TRP A 233 -13.08 15.10 8.40
C TRP A 233 -13.93 14.95 9.67
N ARG A 234 -15.20 14.57 9.52
CA ARG A 234 -16.08 14.25 10.65
C ARG A 234 -15.49 13.18 11.57
N LYS A 235 -14.83 12.13 11.06
CA LYS A 235 -14.19 11.11 11.91
C LYS A 235 -12.95 11.66 12.60
N VAL A 236 -12.12 12.40 11.85
CA VAL A 236 -10.84 12.96 12.37
C VAL A 236 -11.08 13.97 13.49
N ARG A 237 -12.14 14.78 13.42
CA ARG A 237 -12.38 15.89 14.36
C ARG A 237 -13.01 15.49 15.71
N LEU A 238 -13.67 14.33 15.79
CA LEU A 238 -14.56 13.98 16.91
C LEU A 238 -13.82 13.59 18.19
N ASN A 239 -12.87 12.65 18.13
CA ASN A 239 -12.34 12.01 19.35
C ASN A 239 -10.80 11.94 19.44
N GLU A 240 -10.05 12.59 18.55
CA GLU A 240 -8.58 12.50 18.51
C GLU A 240 -8.02 11.06 18.32
N GLU A 241 -8.89 10.10 17.96
CA GLU A 241 -8.59 8.67 17.74
C GLU A 241 -8.06 8.35 16.33
N VAL A 242 -7.86 9.38 15.50
CA VAL A 242 -7.16 9.26 14.23
C VAL A 242 -5.74 9.76 14.45
N LEU A 243 -4.78 8.85 14.44
CA LEU A 243 -3.39 9.11 14.80
C LEU A 243 -2.50 9.11 13.57
N LEU A 244 -1.49 9.98 13.58
CA LEU A 244 -0.22 9.71 12.89
C LEU A 244 0.68 8.99 13.90
N ALA A 245 0.91 7.69 13.66
CA ALA A 245 1.60 6.79 14.57
C ALA A 245 2.99 6.42 14.05
N TRP A 246 3.97 6.34 14.96
CA TRP A 246 5.35 5.94 14.69
C TRP A 246 5.81 4.74 15.56
N GLU A 247 5.03 4.37 16.59
CA GLU A 247 5.25 3.16 17.39
C GLU A 247 4.02 2.24 17.36
N MET A 248 4.29 0.94 17.42
CA MET A 248 3.30 -0.14 17.53
C MET A 248 3.76 -1.14 18.59
N ASN A 249 2.90 -1.39 19.59
CA ASN A 249 3.16 -2.24 20.75
C ASN A 249 4.40 -1.83 21.58
N GLY A 250 4.71 -0.53 21.63
CA GLY A 250 5.82 0.02 22.42
C GLY A 250 7.18 -0.05 21.72
N GLU A 251 7.22 -0.50 20.47
CA GLU A 251 8.40 -0.53 19.61
C GLU A 251 8.19 0.43 18.43
N PRO A 252 9.27 0.93 17.78
CA PRO A 252 9.15 1.59 16.48
C PRO A 252 8.35 0.73 15.50
N LEU A 253 7.59 1.36 14.60
CA LEU A 253 6.87 0.64 13.56
C LEU A 253 7.82 -0.29 12.79
N PRO A 254 7.45 -1.58 12.60
CA PRO A 254 8.13 -2.41 11.61
C PRO A 254 7.98 -1.81 10.21
N LYS A 255 8.97 -2.00 9.32
CA LYS A 255 8.92 -1.44 7.94
C LYS A 255 7.66 -1.89 7.22
N ILE A 256 7.31 -3.17 7.37
CA ILE A 256 6.14 -3.75 6.72
C ILE A 256 4.80 -3.26 7.27
N HIS A 257 4.81 -2.54 8.40
CA HIS A 257 3.63 -1.94 9.02
C HIS A 257 3.54 -0.42 8.81
N GLY A 258 4.38 0.14 7.94
CA GLY A 258 4.35 1.56 7.56
C GLY A 258 5.31 2.44 8.36
N TYR A 259 6.48 1.91 8.75
CA TYR A 259 7.58 2.76 9.21
C TYR A 259 7.94 3.82 8.15
N PRO A 260 8.32 5.04 8.54
CA PRO A 260 8.40 5.53 9.93
C PRO A 260 7.08 6.09 10.47
N LEU A 261 6.07 6.27 9.61
CA LEU A 261 4.81 6.91 9.98
C LEU A 261 3.63 6.32 9.22
N ARG A 262 2.56 5.98 9.95
CA ARG A 262 1.28 5.59 9.36
C ARG A 262 0.10 6.34 9.95
N VAL A 263 -1.01 6.38 9.20
CA VAL A 263 -2.31 6.74 9.76
C VAL A 263 -2.92 5.52 10.47
N VAL A 264 -3.55 5.74 11.63
CA VAL A 264 -4.36 4.75 12.33
C VAL A 264 -5.75 5.32 12.56
N VAL A 265 -6.77 4.69 11.97
CA VAL A 265 -8.16 5.16 12.00
C VAL A 265 -9.02 4.21 12.83
N THR A 266 -9.16 4.50 14.12
CA THR A 266 -9.90 3.63 15.05
C THR A 266 -11.35 3.42 14.62
N GLY A 267 -11.82 2.17 14.58
CA GLY A 267 -13.22 1.83 14.28
C GLY A 267 -13.60 1.94 12.79
N TYR A 268 -12.62 2.04 11.89
CA TYR A 268 -12.80 1.95 10.44
C TYR A 268 -12.12 0.67 9.92
N ILE A 269 -12.41 0.30 8.68
CA ILE A 269 -11.68 -0.79 8.00
C ILE A 269 -10.18 -0.46 7.89
N GLY A 270 -9.31 -1.46 7.94
CA GLY A 270 -7.85 -1.26 7.92
C GLY A 270 -7.27 -0.68 6.63
N ALA A 271 -8.07 -0.58 5.56
CA ALA A 271 -7.68 0.08 4.33
C ALA A 271 -7.60 1.61 4.44
N ARG A 272 -8.04 2.22 5.55
CA ARG A 272 -7.99 3.67 5.77
C ARG A 272 -6.86 4.04 6.71
#